data_AF-A0A6J5ZA30-F1
#
_entry.id   AF-A0A6J5ZA30-F1
#
_cell.length_a   1.000
_cell.length_b   1.000
_cell.length_c   1.000
_cell.angle_alpha   90.00
_cell.angle_beta   90.00
_cell.angle_gamma   90.00
#
_symmetry.space_group_name_H-M   'P 1'
#
loop_
_entity.id
_entity.type
_entity.pdbx_description
1 polymer ?
#
loop_
_entity_poly.entity_id
_entity_poly.type
_entity_poly.pdbx_seq_one_letter_code
_entity_poly.pdbx_strand_id
1 'polypeptide(L)'
;MWHSGSMAVTPAVLFAEIVLSADRLIQAASISQPAPDQWPPHVVLGHIALNDERNWLVRIESMTSAHRQSQPEPFFDWFEPEAAEVEERFKDLTIDEAGAELLSTRTQIVLALRELSENDWQATAQHSIFGTLTVTDLVLRMLAHDEEHRAGLLLGGEITGTLET
;
A
#
# COMPACT_ATOMS: atom_id res chain seq x y z
N MET A 1 10.64 -21.84 31.46
CA MET A 1 11.36 -21.05 30.44
C MET A 1 10.47 -21.05 29.20
N TRP A 2 9.57 -20.07 29.11
CA TRP A 2 8.63 -19.96 28.01
C TRP A 2 9.32 -19.16 26.92
N HIS A 3 9.59 -19.79 25.78
CA HIS A 3 10.01 -19.06 24.59
C HIS A 3 8.76 -18.41 24.02
N SER A 4 8.60 -17.10 24.24
CA SER A 4 7.71 -16.29 23.41
C SER A 4 8.28 -16.31 22.00
N GLY A 5 7.84 -17.26 21.18
CA GLY A 5 8.03 -17.18 19.75
C GLY A 5 7.25 -15.98 19.26
N SER A 6 7.92 -14.82 19.17
CA SER A 6 7.44 -13.74 18.31
C SER A 6 7.23 -14.38 16.94
N MET A 7 6.01 -14.36 16.41
CA MET A 7 5.79 -14.81 15.04
C MET A 7 6.57 -13.85 14.15
N ALA A 8 7.76 -14.27 13.71
CA ALA A 8 8.54 -13.49 12.78
C ALA A 8 7.70 -13.29 11.52
N VAL A 9 7.49 -12.03 11.13
CA VAL A 9 6.86 -11.70 9.85
C VAL A 9 7.80 -12.20 8.75
N THR A 10 7.38 -13.25 8.05
CA THR A 10 8.17 -13.83 6.95
C THR A 10 7.73 -13.23 5.62
N PRO A 11 8.59 -13.23 4.58
CA PRO A 11 8.18 -12.83 3.24
C PRO A 11 6.93 -13.56 2.73
N ALA A 12 6.80 -14.86 3.03
CA ALA A 12 5.62 -15.64 2.64
C ALA A 12 4.33 -15.13 3.28
N VAL A 13 4.38 -14.72 4.56
CA VAL A 13 3.23 -14.10 5.24
C VAL A 13 2.91 -12.75 4.60
N LEU A 14 3.92 -11.93 4.30
CA LEU A 14 3.72 -10.65 3.62
C LEU A 14 3.06 -10.82 2.25
N PHE A 15 3.50 -11.78 1.43
CA PHE A 15 2.89 -12.01 0.11
C PHE A 15 1.41 -12.38 0.22
N ALA A 16 1.06 -13.22 1.19
CA ALA A 16 -0.33 -13.56 1.45
C ALA A 16 -1.12 -12.32 1.90
N GLU A 17 -0.59 -11.54 2.85
CA GLU A 17 -1.28 -10.36 3.37
C GLU A 17 -1.46 -9.25 2.34
N ILE A 18 -0.53 -9.08 1.39
CA ILE A 18 -0.70 -8.13 0.27
C ILE A 18 -1.91 -8.51 -0.58
N VAL A 19 -2.08 -9.79 -0.92
CA VAL A 19 -3.25 -10.20 -1.71
C VAL A 19 -4.53 -10.16 -0.88
N LEU A 20 -4.48 -10.60 0.37
CA LEU A 20 -5.65 -10.64 1.25
C LEU A 20 -6.13 -9.24 1.66
N SER A 21 -5.23 -8.27 1.81
CA SER A 21 -5.62 -6.87 2.08
C SER A 21 -6.40 -6.26 0.91
N ALA A 22 -5.99 -6.52 -0.34
CA ALA A 22 -6.72 -6.10 -1.53
C ALA A 22 -8.13 -6.71 -1.61
N ASP A 23 -8.25 -8.00 -1.35
CA ASP A 23 -9.56 -8.69 -1.29
C ASP A 23 -10.46 -8.08 -0.20
N ARG A 24 -9.92 -7.84 1.00
CA ARG A 24 -10.65 -7.19 2.09
C ARG A 24 -11.10 -5.75 1.74
N LEU A 25 -10.28 -4.99 1.02
CA LEU A 25 -10.64 -3.66 0.51
C LEU A 25 -11.77 -3.73 -0.51
N ILE A 26 -11.70 -4.65 -1.48
CA ILE A 26 -12.74 -4.84 -2.50
C ILE A 26 -14.07 -5.26 -1.87
N GLN A 27 -14.03 -6.17 -0.89
CA GLN A 27 -15.22 -6.59 -0.14
C GLN A 27 -15.82 -5.42 0.65
N ALA A 28 -14.99 -4.62 1.32
CA ALA A 28 -15.46 -3.43 2.04
C ALA A 28 -16.10 -2.42 1.08
N ALA A 29 -15.47 -2.13 -0.06
CA ALA A 29 -16.00 -1.22 -1.07
C ALA A 29 -17.37 -1.68 -1.59
N SER A 30 -17.53 -2.99 -1.82
CA SER A 30 -18.77 -3.60 -2.34
C SER A 30 -19.98 -3.48 -1.42
N ILE A 31 -19.75 -3.35 -0.11
CA ILE A 31 -20.83 -3.23 0.90
C ILE A 31 -20.92 -1.83 1.52
N SER A 32 -19.98 -0.95 1.19
CA SER A 32 -19.91 0.39 1.74
C SER A 32 -21.08 1.27 1.30
N GLN A 33 -21.44 2.21 2.16
CA GLN A 33 -22.43 3.25 1.88
C GLN A 33 -21.77 4.61 2.20
N PRO A 34 -21.05 5.21 1.25
CA PRO A 34 -20.30 6.44 1.51
C PRO A 34 -21.24 7.60 1.79
N ALA A 35 -20.78 8.54 2.62
CA ALA A 35 -21.47 9.81 2.80
C ALA A 35 -21.42 10.66 1.51
N PRO A 36 -22.38 11.58 1.27
CA PRO A 36 -22.44 12.37 0.03
C PRO A 36 -21.19 13.22 -0.29
N ASP A 37 -20.38 13.52 0.72
CA ASP A 37 -19.16 14.34 0.66
C ASP A 37 -17.86 13.50 0.66
N GLN A 38 -17.98 12.17 0.66
CA GLN A 38 -16.85 11.24 0.59
C GLN A 38 -16.67 10.70 -0.82
N TRP A 39 -15.45 10.23 -1.11
CA TRP A 39 -15.20 9.53 -2.35
C TRP A 39 -16.08 8.30 -2.51
N PRO A 40 -16.60 8.06 -3.72
CA PRO A 40 -17.23 6.79 -4.05
C PRO A 40 -16.25 5.61 -3.83
N PRO A 41 -16.74 4.40 -3.52
CA PRO A 41 -15.87 3.31 -3.08
C PRO A 41 -14.90 2.84 -4.17
N HIS A 42 -15.29 2.92 -5.43
CA HIS A 42 -14.42 2.63 -6.57
C HIS A 42 -13.28 3.65 -6.73
N VAL A 43 -13.50 4.93 -6.36
CA VAL A 43 -12.45 5.96 -6.35
C VAL A 43 -11.44 5.66 -5.24
N VAL A 44 -11.90 5.19 -4.07
CA VAL A 44 -11.00 4.73 -2.99
C VAL A 44 -10.13 3.56 -3.45
N LEU A 45 -10.71 2.54 -4.11
CA LEU A 45 -9.91 1.44 -4.67
C LEU A 45 -8.87 1.95 -5.68
N GLY A 46 -9.24 2.92 -6.51
CA GLY A 46 -8.34 3.59 -7.44
C GLY A 46 -7.20 4.37 -6.78
N HIS A 47 -7.49 5.05 -5.67
CA HIS A 47 -6.49 5.73 -4.84
C HIS A 47 -5.41 4.75 -4.35
N ILE A 48 -5.83 3.58 -3.84
CA ILE A 48 -4.90 2.54 -3.39
C ILE A 48 -4.07 2.02 -4.56
N ALA A 49 -4.70 1.72 -5.71
CA ALA A 49 -3.99 1.25 -6.90
C ALA A 49 -2.94 2.27 -7.39
N LEU A 50 -3.24 3.57 -7.35
CA LEU A 50 -2.28 4.62 -7.71
C LEU A 50 -1.13 4.74 -6.71
N ASN A 51 -1.40 4.57 -5.42
CA ASN A 51 -0.36 4.50 -4.39
C ASN A 51 0.56 3.29 -4.61
N ASP A 52 0.03 2.14 -4.99
CA ASP A 52 0.85 0.97 -5.33
C ASP A 52 1.84 1.26 -6.44
N GLU A 53 1.32 1.82 -7.54
CA GLU A 53 2.09 2.10 -8.74
C GLU A 53 3.16 3.17 -8.49
N ARG A 54 2.80 4.26 -7.81
CA ARG A 54 3.61 5.48 -7.76
C ARG A 54 4.36 5.69 -6.45
N ASN A 55 3.94 5.00 -5.40
CA ASN A 55 4.50 5.13 -4.06
C ASN A 55 5.23 3.83 -3.67
N TRP A 56 4.48 2.76 -3.44
CA TRP A 56 5.01 1.54 -2.83
C TRP A 56 6.00 0.81 -3.75
N LEU A 57 5.62 0.55 -5.01
CA LEU A 57 6.48 -0.16 -5.96
C LEU A 57 7.76 0.63 -6.26
N VAL A 58 7.63 1.93 -6.55
CA VAL A 58 8.77 2.83 -6.84
C VAL A 58 9.77 2.87 -5.67
N ARG A 59 9.27 2.90 -4.43
CA ARG A 59 10.13 2.91 -3.23
C ARG A 59 10.85 1.57 -3.05
N ILE A 60 10.16 0.44 -3.22
CA ILE A 60 10.78 -0.90 -3.16
C ILE A 60 11.91 -1.01 -4.19
N GLU A 61 11.66 -0.60 -5.44
CA GLU A 61 12.65 -0.61 -6.51
C GLU A 61 13.84 0.31 -6.20
N SER A 62 13.58 1.52 -5.71
CA SER A 62 14.62 2.49 -5.36
C SER A 62 15.51 1.99 -4.22
N MET A 63 14.92 1.47 -3.15
CA MET A 63 15.63 0.90 -2.00
C MET A 63 16.55 -0.24 -2.43
N THR A 64 15.99 -1.22 -3.15
CA THR A 64 16.72 -2.42 -3.54
C THR A 64 17.80 -2.12 -4.58
N SER A 65 17.54 -1.21 -5.51
CA SER A 65 18.52 -0.73 -6.48
C SER A 65 19.71 -0.05 -5.82
N ALA A 66 19.47 0.89 -4.89
CA ALA A 66 20.52 1.58 -4.16
C ALA A 66 21.36 0.60 -3.32
N HIS A 67 20.70 -0.32 -2.61
CA HIS A 67 21.34 -1.34 -1.80
C HIS A 67 22.26 -2.27 -2.61
N ARG A 68 21.76 -2.81 -3.72
CA ARG A 68 22.53 -3.69 -4.62
C ARG A 68 23.77 -2.98 -5.21
N GLN A 69 23.67 -1.68 -5.43
CA GLN A 69 24.75 -0.86 -5.97
C GLN A 69 25.66 -0.26 -4.89
N SER A 70 25.41 -0.53 -3.61
CA SER A 70 26.12 0.08 -2.48
C SER A 70 26.10 1.62 -2.54
N GLN A 71 24.99 2.19 -2.99
CA GLN A 71 24.74 3.63 -3.01
C GLN A 71 24.16 4.09 -1.66
N PRO A 72 24.17 5.40 -1.37
CA PRO A 72 23.47 5.95 -0.22
C PRO A 72 21.99 5.52 -0.24
N GLU A 73 21.44 5.25 0.94
CA GLU A 73 20.02 4.95 1.07
C GLU A 73 19.17 6.11 0.56
N PRO A 74 18.08 5.84 -0.19
CA PRO A 74 17.21 6.90 -0.68
C PRO A 74 16.50 7.61 0.48
N PHE A 75 16.17 8.87 0.25
CA PHE A 75 15.34 9.66 1.15
C PHE A 75 13.94 9.82 0.54
N PHE A 76 12.90 9.60 1.34
CA PHE A 76 11.51 9.70 0.93
C PHE A 76 10.76 10.74 1.76
N ASP A 77 10.12 11.68 1.07
CA ASP A 77 9.11 12.57 1.65
C ASP A 77 7.74 11.88 1.74
N TRP A 78 6.82 12.51 2.46
CA TRP A 78 5.41 12.12 2.39
C TRP A 78 4.91 12.26 0.94
N PHE A 79 4.10 11.30 0.49
CA PHE A 79 3.54 11.29 -0.85
C PHE A 79 2.15 10.71 -0.83
N GLU A 80 1.24 11.38 -1.53
CA GLU A 80 -0.07 10.88 -1.91
C GLU A 80 -0.35 11.25 -3.37
N PRO A 81 -1.06 10.41 -4.14
CA PRO A 81 -1.61 10.82 -5.43
C PRO A 81 -2.56 12.01 -5.28
N GLU A 82 -2.51 12.95 -6.22
CA GLU A 82 -3.38 14.13 -6.21
C GLU A 82 -4.86 13.73 -6.26
N ALA A 83 -5.64 14.20 -5.29
CA ALA A 83 -7.04 13.83 -5.10
C ALA A 83 -7.90 13.99 -6.37
N ALA A 84 -7.74 15.13 -7.06
CA ALA A 84 -8.49 15.42 -8.29
C ALA A 84 -8.08 14.49 -9.46
N GLU A 85 -6.83 14.04 -9.50
CA GLU A 85 -6.37 13.09 -10.52
C GLU A 85 -6.99 11.71 -10.29
N VAL A 86 -7.00 11.26 -9.04
CA VAL A 86 -7.62 9.98 -8.64
C VAL A 86 -9.09 9.99 -9.03
N GLU A 87 -9.83 11.02 -8.62
CA GLU A 87 -11.26 11.13 -8.91
C GLU A 87 -11.52 11.12 -10.42
N GLU A 88 -10.80 11.95 -11.19
CA GLU A 88 -10.98 12.00 -12.65
C GLU A 88 -10.68 10.68 -13.34
N ARG A 89 -9.65 9.94 -12.90
CA ARG A 89 -9.26 8.66 -13.51
C ARG A 89 -10.26 7.53 -13.21
N PHE A 90 -10.90 7.55 -12.04
CA PHE A 90 -11.72 6.43 -11.57
C PHE A 90 -13.23 6.71 -11.55
N LYS A 91 -13.69 7.95 -11.77
CA LYS A 91 -15.11 8.37 -11.66
C LYS A 91 -16.13 7.53 -12.45
N ASP A 92 -15.71 6.98 -13.58
CA ASP A 92 -16.60 6.25 -14.51
C ASP A 92 -16.47 4.73 -14.36
N LEU A 93 -15.61 4.23 -13.47
CA LEU A 93 -15.39 2.81 -13.26
C LEU A 93 -16.39 2.21 -12.27
N THR A 94 -16.74 0.95 -12.51
CA THR A 94 -17.41 0.11 -11.54
C THR A 94 -16.47 -0.32 -10.41
N ILE A 95 -17.04 -0.80 -9.30
CA ILE A 95 -16.24 -1.38 -8.21
C ILE A 95 -15.43 -2.59 -8.71
N ASP A 96 -15.99 -3.41 -9.59
CA ASP A 96 -15.29 -4.58 -10.15
C ASP A 96 -14.09 -4.17 -11.02
N GLU A 97 -14.23 -3.13 -11.84
CA GLU A 97 -13.14 -2.60 -12.67
C GLU A 97 -12.04 -1.96 -11.81
N ALA A 98 -12.40 -1.12 -10.84
CA ALA A 98 -11.43 -0.52 -9.92
C ALA A 98 -10.75 -1.59 -9.03
N GLY A 99 -11.49 -2.63 -8.63
CA GLY A 99 -10.95 -3.78 -7.91
C GLY A 99 -9.96 -4.60 -8.75
N ALA A 100 -10.23 -4.76 -10.05
CA ALA A 100 -9.31 -5.40 -10.96
C ALA A 100 -8.00 -4.61 -11.12
N GLU A 101 -8.07 -3.27 -11.17
CA GLU A 101 -6.89 -2.40 -11.18
C GLU A 101 -6.06 -2.57 -9.89
N LEU A 102 -6.69 -2.55 -8.72
CA LEU A 102 -6.02 -2.79 -7.44
C LEU A 102 -5.35 -4.17 -7.38
N LEU A 103 -6.03 -5.23 -7.81
CA LEU A 103 -5.44 -6.57 -7.85
C LEU A 103 -4.26 -6.66 -8.83
N SER A 104 -4.32 -5.93 -9.93
CA SER A 104 -3.22 -5.83 -10.90
C SER A 104 -1.99 -5.20 -10.25
N THR A 105 -2.13 -4.06 -9.56
CA THR A 105 -1.00 -3.38 -8.90
C THR A 105 -0.44 -4.19 -7.73
N ARG A 106 -1.31 -4.85 -6.94
CA ARG A 106 -0.91 -5.78 -5.88
C ARG A 106 -0.11 -6.96 -6.42
N THR A 107 -0.51 -7.49 -7.58
CA THR A 107 0.24 -8.55 -8.26
C THR A 107 1.64 -8.08 -8.67
N GLN A 108 1.77 -6.85 -9.18
CA GLN A 108 3.07 -6.28 -9.54
C GLN A 108 3.98 -6.15 -8.32
N ILE A 109 3.46 -5.67 -7.19
CA ILE A 109 4.22 -5.60 -5.93
C ILE A 109 4.66 -6.99 -5.46
N VAL A 110 3.77 -7.98 -5.47
CA VAL A 110 4.12 -9.36 -5.08
C VAL A 110 5.21 -9.93 -5.99
N LEU A 111 5.11 -9.70 -7.31
CA LEU A 111 6.14 -10.15 -8.25
C LEU A 111 7.49 -9.46 -7.95
N ALA A 112 7.51 -8.15 -7.74
CA ALA A 112 8.72 -7.41 -7.39
C ALA A 112 9.37 -7.95 -6.10
N LEU A 113 8.56 -8.18 -5.06
CA LEU A 113 9.05 -8.71 -3.78
C LEU A 113 9.52 -10.17 -3.87
N ARG A 114 8.92 -10.98 -4.75
CA ARG A 114 9.33 -12.39 -4.96
C ARG A 114 10.71 -12.52 -5.61
N GLU A 115 11.13 -11.52 -6.37
CA GLU A 115 12.46 -11.47 -7.00
C GLU A 115 13.56 -10.97 -6.05
N LEU A 116 13.22 -10.62 -4.80
CA LEU A 116 14.19 -10.18 -3.80
C LEU A 116 14.92 -11.36 -3.17
N SER A 117 16.25 -11.25 -3.10
CA SER A 117 17.08 -12.13 -2.27
C SER A 117 16.93 -11.80 -0.79
N GLU A 118 17.33 -12.72 0.10
CA GLU A 118 17.35 -12.46 1.55
C GLU A 118 18.13 -11.19 1.92
N ASN A 119 19.19 -10.87 1.16
CA ASN A 119 19.98 -9.65 1.36
C ASN A 119 19.26 -8.38 0.87
N ASP A 120 18.42 -8.48 -0.16
CA ASP A 120 17.66 -7.32 -0.66
C ASP A 120 16.60 -6.87 0.34
N TRP A 121 16.05 -7.78 1.16
CA TRP A 121 15.15 -7.45 2.25
C TRP A 121 15.79 -6.57 3.34
N GLN A 122 17.12 -6.48 3.38
CA GLN A 122 17.87 -5.59 4.27
C GLN A 122 18.07 -4.19 3.68
N ALA A 123 17.58 -3.92 2.45
CA ALA A 123 17.63 -2.59 1.86
C ALA A 123 16.87 -1.59 2.74
N THR A 124 17.43 -0.40 2.88
CA THR A 124 16.95 0.66 3.77
C THR A 124 16.68 1.95 3.01
N ALA A 125 15.85 2.81 3.61
CA ALA A 125 15.60 4.19 3.21
C ALA A 125 15.43 5.08 4.45
N GLN A 126 15.65 6.38 4.29
CA GLN A 126 15.21 7.38 5.26
C GLN A 126 13.85 7.95 4.86
N HIS A 127 12.93 8.07 5.80
CA HIS A 127 11.65 8.72 5.61
C HIS A 127 11.53 9.96 6.49
N SER A 128 11.04 11.07 5.93
CA SER A 128 10.84 12.35 6.65
C SER A 128 10.08 12.22 7.98
N ILE A 129 9.05 11.37 7.99
CA ILE A 129 8.20 11.12 9.17
C ILE A 129 8.63 9.88 9.97
N PHE A 130 8.94 8.76 9.30
CA PHE A 130 9.09 7.46 9.96
C PHE A 130 10.55 7.09 10.29
N GLY A 131 11.53 7.92 9.90
CA GLY A 131 12.95 7.62 10.05
C GLY A 131 13.39 6.48 9.14
N THR A 132 14.34 5.66 9.60
CA THR A 132 14.85 4.53 8.82
C THR A 132 13.78 3.46 8.63
N LEU A 133 13.58 3.03 7.38
CA LEU A 133 12.67 1.95 6.99
C LEU A 133 13.45 0.85 6.27
N THR A 134 13.17 -0.41 6.59
CA THR A 134 13.52 -1.57 5.74
C THR A 134 12.41 -1.85 4.72
N VAL A 135 12.66 -2.75 3.76
CA VAL A 135 11.62 -3.22 2.82
C VAL A 135 10.44 -3.83 3.59
N THR A 136 10.70 -4.59 4.65
CA THR A 136 9.64 -5.15 5.51
C THR A 136 8.81 -4.04 6.14
N ASP A 137 9.45 -3.00 6.68
CA ASP A 137 8.73 -1.88 7.30
C ASP A 137 7.86 -1.13 6.28
N LEU A 138 8.36 -0.92 5.06
CA LEU A 138 7.61 -0.29 3.99
C LEU A 138 6.36 -1.10 3.60
N VAL A 139 6.48 -2.43 3.49
CA VAL A 139 5.32 -3.30 3.22
C VAL A 139 4.33 -3.28 4.37
N LEU A 140 4.78 -3.28 5.62
CA LEU A 140 3.90 -3.15 6.78
C LEU A 140 3.17 -1.80 6.81
N ARG A 141 3.81 -0.71 6.35
CA ARG A 141 3.18 0.60 6.19
C ARG A 141 2.10 0.59 5.12
N MET A 142 2.35 -0.04 3.97
CA MET A 142 1.33 -0.24 2.93
C MET A 142 0.12 -1.01 3.48
N LEU A 143 0.34 -2.08 4.23
CA LEU A 143 -0.76 -2.87 4.84
C LEU A 143 -1.53 -2.08 5.90
N ALA A 144 -0.86 -1.21 6.66
CA ALA A 144 -1.51 -0.32 7.61
C ALA A 144 -2.38 0.73 6.90
N HIS A 145 -1.86 1.32 5.82
CA HIS A 145 -2.60 2.25 4.98
C HIS A 145 -3.85 1.60 4.36
N ASP A 146 -3.73 0.37 3.87
CA ASP A 146 -4.88 -0.40 3.38
C ASP A 146 -5.96 -0.59 4.46
N GLU A 147 -5.55 -0.87 5.70
CA GLU A 147 -6.49 -1.05 6.81
C GLU A 147 -7.17 0.27 7.21
N GLU A 148 -6.47 1.40 7.15
CA GLU A 148 -7.04 2.73 7.39
C GLU A 148 -8.18 3.03 6.39
N HIS A 149 -7.93 2.83 5.10
CA HIS A 149 -8.96 3.02 4.06
C HIS A 149 -10.09 1.99 4.15
N ARG A 150 -9.77 0.74 4.47
CA ARG A 150 -10.79 -0.29 4.69
C ARG A 150 -11.70 0.06 5.87
N ALA A 151 -11.13 0.55 6.97
CA ALA A 151 -11.90 1.02 8.12
C ALA A 151 -12.78 2.22 7.75
N GLY A 152 -12.26 3.16 6.96
CA GLY A 152 -13.03 4.28 6.40
C GLY A 152 -14.25 3.81 5.63
N LEU A 153 -14.08 2.86 4.71
CA LEU A 153 -15.16 2.30 3.87
C LEU A 153 -16.28 1.64 4.71
N LEU A 154 -15.93 1.03 5.84
CA LEU A 154 -16.88 0.30 6.69
C LEU A 154 -17.56 1.17 7.74
N LEU A 155 -16.88 2.20 8.24
CA LEU A 155 -17.35 3.03 9.35
C LEU A 155 -17.93 4.37 8.89
N GLY A 156 -17.80 4.72 7.60
CA GLY A 156 -18.18 6.03 7.07
C GLY A 156 -17.30 7.17 7.61
N GLY A 157 -16.07 6.86 8.03
CA GLY A 157 -15.07 7.87 8.42
C GLY A 157 -14.59 8.67 7.21
N GLU A 158 -13.99 9.85 7.42
CA GLU A 158 -13.46 10.69 6.33
C GLU A 158 -12.46 9.88 5.48
N ILE A 159 -12.89 9.51 4.27
CA ILE A 159 -12.00 9.03 3.19
C ILE A 159 -11.80 10.19 2.22
N THR A 160 -11.30 11.30 2.74
CA THR A 160 -10.77 12.38 1.93
C THR A 160 -9.29 12.10 1.70
N GLY A 161 -8.75 12.41 0.52
CA GLY A 161 -7.32 12.24 0.16
C GLY A 161 -6.33 13.08 0.98
N THR A 162 -6.67 13.39 2.21
CA THR A 162 -5.89 14.12 3.20
C THR A 162 -6.20 13.54 4.58
N LEU A 163 -5.31 12.70 5.10
CA LEU A 163 -5.12 12.60 6.55
C LEU A 163 -3.76 13.21 6.87
N GLU A 164 -3.78 14.50 7.19
CA GLU A 164 -2.70 15.18 7.90
C GLU A 164 -2.78 14.79 9.38
N THR A 165 -1.75 14.11 9.91
CA THR A 165 -0.88 14.59 11.00
C THR A 165 0.34 13.70 11.14
#